data_AF-A0AAN7NCH7-F1
#
_entry.id   AF-A0AAN7NCH7-F1
#
_cell.length_a   1.000
_cell.length_b   1.000
_cell.length_c   1.000
_cell.angle_alpha   90.00
_cell.angle_beta   90.00
_cell.angle_gamma   90.00
#
_symmetry.space_group_name_H-M   'P 1'
#
loop_
_entity.id
_entity.type
_entity.pdbx_description
1 polymer ?
#
loop_
_entity_poly.entity_id
_entity_poly.type
_entity_poly.pdbx_seq_one_letter_code
_entity_poly.pdbx_strand_id
1 'polypeptide(L)'
;MEQIFLEAMLEHMEGREVIQDMKHGFTKGKSCLTNLVAFYDGCTLSKFVDDTKLSDEVDMPEGQDAIQRDLDKLEKWAHVNLMRFNKAKCKVLHLGRDNPQYQYRLGDERNESSSAEKDLGVLVDEKLDMSRQCAVAAQKPNHILGCIKRSVASRSREVILPLCSALVRPHLEYCIQLWGPQHKKDMDLLEQVQRRATKMIRGMENLSCEERLRELELFSLGKRSLQGDLIAAFQYLKGAYKKDGDKLFSRACSDRTRGNGFKLREGRFRLEQVAQRGGRCPLPGNIQGQVRLNGALSNLIYLKMSLLIAGGLD
;
A
#
# COMPACT_ATOMS: atom_id res chain seq x y z
N MET A 1 -33.42 15.11 -16.39
CA MET A 1 -33.57 14.25 -17.59
C MET A 1 -32.80 12.94 -17.40
N GLU A 2 -31.52 12.99 -17.00
CA GLU A 2 -30.73 11.78 -16.64
C GLU A 2 -31.34 10.96 -15.48
N GLN A 3 -31.90 11.62 -14.46
CA GLN A 3 -32.50 10.95 -13.31
C GLN A 3 -33.77 10.16 -13.66
N ILE A 4 -34.57 10.69 -14.59
CA ILE A 4 -35.79 10.04 -15.10
C ILE A 4 -35.42 8.85 -16.00
N PHE A 5 -34.35 8.98 -16.78
CA PHE A 5 -33.82 7.87 -17.59
C PHE A 5 -33.27 6.73 -16.73
N LEU A 6 -32.55 7.05 -15.65
CA LEU A 6 -32.04 6.05 -14.71
C LEU A 6 -33.17 5.32 -13.98
N GLU A 7 -34.21 6.04 -13.55
CA GLU A 7 -35.37 5.43 -12.88
C GLU A 7 -36.16 4.53 -13.84
N ALA A 8 -36.41 4.98 -15.08
CA ALA A 8 -37.09 4.17 -16.08
C ALA A 8 -36.28 2.92 -16.50
N MET A 9 -34.95 3.01 -16.53
CA MET A 9 -34.08 1.87 -16.79
C MET A 9 -34.04 0.89 -15.61
N LEU A 10 -34.00 1.38 -14.37
CA LEU A 10 -34.06 0.56 -13.16
C LEU A 10 -35.39 -0.21 -13.06
N GLU A 11 -36.51 0.48 -13.25
CA GLU A 11 -37.84 -0.16 -13.27
C GLU A 11 -37.95 -1.22 -14.37
N HIS A 12 -37.36 -0.97 -15.55
CA HIS A 12 -37.32 -1.93 -16.65
C HIS A 12 -36.45 -3.15 -16.35
N MET A 13 -35.33 -2.98 -15.64
CA MET A 13 -34.42 -4.06 -15.25
C MET A 13 -34.96 -4.91 -14.09
N GLU A 14 -35.75 -4.32 -13.19
CA GLU A 14 -36.44 -5.02 -12.09
C GLU A 14 -37.71 -5.75 -12.59
N GLY A 15 -38.53 -5.12 -13.43
CA GLY A 15 -39.81 -5.68 -13.92
C GLY A 15 -39.72 -6.83 -14.93
N ARG A 16 -38.52 -7.12 -15.47
CA ARG A 16 -38.26 -8.25 -16.39
C ARG A 16 -37.43 -9.38 -15.77
N GLU A 17 -37.25 -9.41 -14.44
CA GLU A 17 -36.40 -10.38 -13.72
C GLU A 17 -34.93 -10.45 -14.19
N VAL A 18 -34.44 -9.43 -14.90
CA VAL A 18 -33.03 -9.39 -15.35
C VAL A 18 -32.08 -9.26 -14.14
N ILE A 19 -32.56 -8.58 -13.09
CA ILE A 19 -31.93 -8.50 -11.77
C ILE A 19 -32.71 -9.40 -10.80
N GLN A 20 -32.22 -10.61 -10.55
CA GLN A 20 -32.73 -11.46 -9.47
C GLN A 20 -32.41 -10.84 -8.10
N ASP A 21 -33.20 -11.15 -7.08
CA ASP A 21 -32.99 -10.72 -5.69
C ASP A 21 -31.57 -11.05 -5.15
N MET A 22 -30.77 -11.90 -5.80
CA MET A 22 -29.36 -12.11 -5.42
C MET A 22 -28.39 -11.02 -5.92
N LYS A 23 -28.76 -10.19 -6.89
CA LYS A 23 -27.90 -9.15 -7.52
C LYS A 23 -27.98 -7.79 -6.80
N HIS A 24 -27.86 -7.82 -5.47
CA HIS A 24 -27.99 -6.67 -4.57
C HIS A 24 -27.00 -5.53 -4.79
N GLY A 25 -25.93 -5.74 -5.57
CA GLY A 25 -24.95 -4.68 -5.88
C GLY A 25 -25.48 -3.55 -6.75
N PHE A 26 -26.65 -3.73 -7.38
CA PHE A 26 -27.29 -2.76 -8.27
C PHE A 26 -28.60 -2.17 -7.73
N THR A 27 -29.05 -2.60 -6.55
CA THR A 27 -30.28 -2.09 -5.91
C THR A 27 -30.00 -0.88 -5.03
N LYS A 28 -30.90 0.11 -5.06
CA LYS A 28 -30.80 1.36 -4.30
C LYS A 28 -30.61 1.09 -2.79
N GLY A 29 -29.52 1.60 -2.22
CA GLY A 29 -29.26 1.54 -0.76
C GLY A 29 -28.49 0.33 -0.24
N LYS A 30 -28.06 -0.61 -1.10
CA LYS A 30 -27.20 -1.74 -0.71
C LYS A 30 -25.87 -1.69 -1.47
N SER A 31 -24.75 -1.76 -0.75
CA SER A 31 -23.42 -1.80 -1.37
C SER A 31 -23.00 -3.26 -1.62
N CYS A 32 -22.34 -3.51 -2.75
CA CYS A 32 -21.73 -4.81 -3.05
C CYS A 32 -20.68 -5.25 -2.02
N LEU A 33 -20.14 -4.32 -1.22
CA LEU A 33 -19.18 -4.56 -0.15
C LEU A 33 -19.78 -5.28 1.07
N THR A 34 -21.01 -4.97 1.45
CA THR A 34 -21.65 -5.51 2.66
C THR A 34 -21.89 -7.02 2.55
N ASN A 35 -22.29 -7.49 1.37
CA ASN A 35 -22.45 -8.92 1.12
C ASN A 35 -21.11 -9.64 1.02
N LEU A 36 -20.11 -9.00 0.40
CA LEU A 36 -18.76 -9.57 0.27
C LEU A 36 -18.18 -9.91 1.65
N VAL A 37 -18.25 -9.01 2.63
CA VAL A 37 -17.75 -9.26 3.99
C VAL A 37 -18.46 -10.42 4.70
N ALA A 38 -19.72 -10.73 4.35
CA ALA A 38 -20.49 -11.80 4.96
C ALA A 38 -20.19 -13.22 4.42
N PHE A 39 -19.41 -13.36 3.33
CA PHE A 39 -19.12 -14.67 2.72
C PHE A 39 -17.86 -15.37 3.26
N TYR A 40 -17.05 -14.69 4.06
CA TYR A 40 -15.72 -15.16 4.48
C TYR A 40 -15.67 -15.42 5.98
N ASP A 41 -15.36 -16.68 6.34
CA ASP A 41 -15.31 -17.14 7.73
C ASP A 41 -13.87 -17.43 8.21
N GLY A 42 -12.88 -17.44 7.31
CA GLY A 42 -11.47 -17.77 7.63
C GLY A 42 -10.47 -16.69 7.23
N CYS A 43 -10.55 -16.18 6.00
CA CYS A 43 -9.51 -15.31 5.46
C CYS A 43 -9.78 -13.81 5.69
N THR A 44 -8.69 -13.03 5.77
CA THR A 44 -8.78 -11.56 5.73
C THR A 44 -9.00 -11.10 4.29
N LEU A 45 -10.11 -10.40 4.06
CA LEU A 45 -10.45 -9.81 2.77
C LEU A 45 -10.27 -8.29 2.79
N SER A 46 -9.54 -7.77 1.81
CA SER A 46 -9.39 -6.33 1.57
C SER A 46 -9.81 -5.99 0.15
N LYS A 47 -10.60 -4.92 -0.03
CA LYS A 47 -11.07 -4.49 -1.35
C LYS A 47 -10.88 -3.00 -1.55
N PHE A 48 -10.36 -2.65 -2.73
CA PHE A 48 -10.23 -1.29 -3.21
C PHE A 48 -10.67 -1.24 -4.67
N VAL A 49 -11.86 -0.67 -4.92
CA VAL A 49 -12.47 -0.62 -6.26
C VAL A 49 -12.58 -2.03 -6.87
N ASP A 50 -11.83 -2.32 -7.94
CA ASP A 50 -11.77 -3.60 -8.64
C ASP A 50 -10.70 -4.54 -8.07
N ASP A 51 -9.76 -4.02 -7.29
CA ASP A 51 -8.73 -4.83 -6.63
C ASP A 51 -9.29 -5.45 -5.35
N THR A 52 -9.22 -6.77 -5.28
CA THR A 52 -9.62 -7.59 -4.13
C THR A 52 -8.41 -8.40 -3.68
N LYS A 53 -8.20 -8.54 -2.39
CA LYS A 53 -7.10 -9.31 -1.83
C LYS A 53 -7.64 -10.25 -0.79
N LEU A 54 -7.18 -11.48 -0.87
CA LEU A 54 -7.48 -12.52 0.09
C LEU A 54 -6.15 -12.91 0.74
N SER A 55 -6.09 -12.88 2.06
CA SER A 55 -4.89 -13.28 2.80
C SER A 55 -5.23 -14.11 4.01
N ASP A 56 -4.39 -15.10 4.28
CA ASP A 56 -4.52 -15.95 5.47
C ASP A 56 -3.19 -16.55 5.89
N GLU A 57 -3.17 -17.11 7.10
CA GLU A 57 -2.12 -17.97 7.61
C GLU A 57 -2.33 -19.40 7.10
N VAL A 58 -1.29 -20.03 6.58
CA VAL A 58 -1.34 -21.35 5.94
C VAL A 58 -0.06 -22.08 6.29
N ASP A 59 0.01 -22.56 7.51
CA ASP A 59 1.09 -23.44 7.97
C ASP A 59 0.73 -24.92 7.77
N MET A 60 -0.54 -25.21 7.47
CA MET A 60 -1.11 -26.55 7.39
C MET A 60 -2.03 -26.70 6.15
N PRO A 61 -2.22 -27.93 5.62
CA PRO A 61 -3.10 -28.20 4.49
C PRO A 61 -4.54 -27.67 4.66
N GLU A 62 -5.06 -27.66 5.88
CA GLU A 62 -6.39 -27.15 6.20
C GLU A 62 -6.53 -25.65 5.86
N GLY A 63 -5.44 -24.87 6.00
CA GLY A 63 -5.40 -23.46 5.60
C GLY A 63 -5.41 -23.30 4.08
N GLN A 64 -4.79 -24.21 3.33
CA GLN A 64 -4.87 -24.22 1.87
C GLN A 64 -6.32 -24.44 1.42
N ASP A 65 -7.00 -25.42 2.02
CA ASP A 65 -8.40 -25.73 1.72
C ASP A 65 -9.34 -24.59 2.12
N ALA A 66 -9.03 -23.85 3.19
CA ALA A 66 -9.77 -22.66 3.57
C ALA A 66 -9.68 -21.55 2.52
N ILE A 67 -8.46 -21.21 2.09
CA ILE A 67 -8.25 -20.21 1.03
C ILE A 67 -8.91 -20.64 -0.27
N GLN A 68 -8.78 -21.91 -0.70
CA GLN A 68 -9.40 -22.36 -1.94
C GLN A 68 -10.93 -22.31 -1.86
N ARG A 69 -11.53 -22.73 -0.74
CA ARG A 69 -12.99 -22.60 -0.52
C ARG A 69 -13.46 -21.15 -0.61
N ASP A 70 -12.72 -20.22 -0.04
CA ASP A 70 -13.06 -18.80 -0.08
C ASP A 70 -12.85 -18.19 -1.47
N LEU A 71 -11.86 -18.65 -2.25
CA LEU A 71 -11.72 -18.33 -3.68
C LEU A 71 -12.91 -18.84 -4.50
N ASP A 72 -13.34 -20.08 -4.30
CA ASP A 72 -14.48 -20.68 -5.01
C ASP A 72 -15.79 -19.92 -4.71
N LYS A 73 -16.01 -19.53 -3.44
CA LYS A 73 -17.12 -18.66 -3.04
C LYS A 73 -17.05 -17.31 -3.74
N LEU A 74 -15.86 -16.72 -3.82
CA LEU A 74 -15.65 -15.42 -4.44
C LEU A 74 -15.92 -15.45 -5.95
N GLU A 75 -15.51 -16.51 -6.64
CA GLU A 75 -15.81 -16.71 -8.05
C GLU A 75 -17.31 -16.91 -8.28
N LYS A 76 -17.97 -17.76 -7.48
CA LYS A 76 -19.42 -17.94 -7.54
C LYS A 76 -20.15 -16.62 -7.31
N TRP A 77 -19.70 -15.83 -6.34
CA TRP A 77 -20.23 -14.50 -6.07
C TRP A 77 -20.05 -13.57 -7.27
N ALA A 78 -18.86 -13.54 -7.87
CA ALA A 78 -18.60 -12.73 -9.06
C ALA A 78 -19.56 -13.13 -10.19
N HIS A 79 -19.74 -14.43 -10.44
CA HIS A 79 -20.65 -14.95 -11.45
C HIS A 79 -22.11 -14.52 -11.21
N VAL A 80 -22.62 -14.66 -9.98
CA VAL A 80 -23.98 -14.20 -9.61
C VAL A 80 -24.15 -12.70 -9.84
N ASN A 81 -23.11 -11.91 -9.56
CA ASN A 81 -23.11 -10.47 -9.73
C ASN A 81 -22.72 -10.01 -11.15
N LEU A 82 -22.69 -10.91 -12.13
CA LEU A 82 -22.33 -10.63 -13.53
C LEU A 82 -20.96 -9.95 -13.68
N MET A 83 -20.00 -10.37 -12.85
CA MET A 83 -18.60 -9.94 -12.92
C MET A 83 -17.70 -11.14 -13.22
N ARG A 84 -16.51 -10.88 -13.76
CA ARG A 84 -15.47 -11.89 -13.95
C ARG A 84 -14.13 -11.39 -13.41
N PHE A 85 -13.34 -12.33 -12.90
CA PHE A 85 -11.96 -12.04 -12.58
C PHE A 85 -11.11 -11.97 -13.84
N ASN A 86 -10.19 -11.01 -13.87
CA ASN A 86 -9.15 -10.98 -14.88
C ASN A 86 -8.05 -11.96 -14.44
N LYS A 87 -8.20 -13.24 -14.82
CA LYS A 87 -7.34 -14.33 -14.38
C LYS A 87 -5.86 -14.09 -14.70
N ALA A 88 -5.54 -13.46 -15.82
CA ALA A 88 -4.16 -13.09 -16.18
C ALA A 88 -3.52 -12.08 -15.20
N LYS A 89 -4.34 -11.25 -14.53
CA LYS A 89 -3.91 -10.28 -13.51
C LYS A 89 -4.05 -10.79 -12.08
N CYS A 90 -4.71 -11.92 -11.87
CA CYS A 90 -4.81 -12.56 -10.56
C CYS A 90 -3.51 -13.33 -10.28
N LYS A 91 -2.82 -12.98 -9.20
CA LYS A 91 -1.51 -13.54 -8.85
C LYS A 91 -1.49 -13.98 -7.39
N VAL A 92 -0.71 -15.01 -7.10
CA VAL A 92 -0.45 -15.46 -5.73
C VAL A 92 0.93 -14.98 -5.32
N LEU A 93 1.00 -14.17 -4.27
CA LEU A 93 2.26 -13.79 -3.63
C LEU A 93 2.44 -14.65 -2.37
N HIS A 94 3.42 -15.54 -2.42
CA HIS A 94 3.82 -16.34 -1.27
C HIS A 94 4.76 -15.53 -0.39
N LEU A 95 4.42 -15.39 0.89
CA LEU A 95 5.17 -14.65 1.88
C LEU A 95 5.78 -15.64 2.89
N GLY A 96 6.95 -15.29 3.43
CA GLY A 96 7.64 -16.11 4.43
C GLY A 96 8.62 -17.12 3.82
N ARG A 97 9.63 -17.51 4.61
CA ARG A 97 10.74 -18.36 4.15
C ARG A 97 10.36 -19.83 4.02
N ASP A 98 9.49 -20.30 4.89
CA ASP A 98 9.09 -21.71 5.00
C ASP A 98 7.74 -21.98 4.31
N ASN A 99 7.37 -21.13 3.35
CA ASN A 99 6.09 -21.23 2.67
C ASN A 99 6.07 -22.46 1.75
N PRO A 100 5.07 -23.35 1.86
CA PRO A 100 4.95 -24.55 1.02
C PRO A 100 4.59 -24.26 -0.45
N GLN A 101 4.32 -23.00 -0.80
CA GLN A 101 3.99 -22.52 -2.15
C GLN A 101 2.80 -23.26 -2.77
N TYR A 102 1.73 -23.41 -1.98
CA TYR A 102 0.50 -24.05 -2.42
C TYR A 102 -0.09 -23.38 -3.66
N GLN A 103 -0.61 -24.21 -4.57
CA GLN A 103 -1.25 -23.72 -5.78
C GLN A 103 -2.75 -23.52 -5.54
N TYR A 104 -3.27 -22.45 -6.14
CA TYR A 104 -4.67 -22.08 -6.08
C TYR A 104 -5.27 -21.99 -7.48
N ARG A 105 -6.58 -22.19 -7.57
CA ARG A 105 -7.33 -22.07 -8.82
C ARG A 105 -8.43 -21.03 -8.70
N LEU A 106 -8.74 -20.43 -9.84
CA LEU A 106 -9.90 -19.56 -10.05
C LEU A 106 -10.69 -20.14 -11.22
N GLY A 107 -11.69 -20.94 -10.88
CA GLY A 107 -12.44 -21.81 -11.77
C GLY A 107 -11.56 -22.92 -12.29
N ASP A 108 -11.53 -23.08 -13.60
CA ASP A 108 -10.74 -24.13 -14.26
C ASP A 108 -9.26 -23.74 -14.46
N GLU A 109 -8.86 -22.52 -14.11
CA GLU A 109 -7.52 -22.00 -14.36
C GLU A 109 -6.70 -21.90 -13.07
N ARG A 110 -5.41 -22.25 -13.16
CA ARG A 110 -4.47 -22.09 -12.06
C ARG A 110 -4.00 -20.64 -11.99
N ASN A 111 -3.96 -20.10 -10.77
CA ASN A 111 -3.36 -18.79 -10.55
C ASN A 111 -1.84 -18.90 -10.67
N GLU A 112 -1.24 -17.93 -11.34
CA GLU A 112 0.21 -17.83 -11.42
C GLU A 112 0.78 -17.25 -10.12
N SER A 113 1.84 -17.87 -9.61
CA SER A 113 2.63 -17.31 -8.52
C SER A 113 3.50 -16.16 -9.04
N SER A 114 3.69 -15.14 -8.20
CA SER A 114 4.55 -13.99 -8.49
C SER A 114 5.50 -13.74 -7.32
N SER A 115 6.69 -13.22 -7.62
CA SER A 115 7.68 -12.84 -6.58
C SER A 115 7.51 -11.40 -6.09
N ALA A 116 6.73 -10.58 -6.80
CA ALA A 116 6.40 -9.22 -6.37
C ALA A 116 5.15 -8.71 -7.07
N GLU A 117 4.26 -8.07 -6.31
CA GLU A 117 3.02 -7.50 -6.82
C GLU A 117 2.89 -6.02 -6.44
N LYS A 118 2.26 -5.26 -7.32
CA LYS A 118 2.07 -3.82 -7.10
C LYS A 118 0.69 -3.56 -6.51
N ASP A 119 0.69 -3.02 -5.30
CA ASP A 119 -0.50 -2.71 -4.55
C ASP A 119 -0.66 -1.22 -4.31
N LEU A 120 -1.73 -0.62 -4.84
CA LEU A 120 -2.02 0.82 -4.71
C LEU A 120 -0.83 1.73 -5.04
N GLY A 121 0.06 1.30 -5.94
CA GLY A 121 1.26 2.05 -6.32
C GLY A 121 2.56 1.58 -5.65
N VAL A 122 2.49 0.71 -4.64
CA VAL A 122 3.63 0.21 -3.86
C VAL A 122 3.95 -1.23 -4.27
N LEU A 123 5.21 -1.52 -4.59
CA LEU A 123 5.66 -2.87 -4.87
C LEU A 123 5.90 -3.64 -3.57
N VAL A 124 5.27 -4.80 -3.44
CA VAL A 124 5.44 -5.73 -2.32
C VAL A 124 6.06 -7.01 -2.86
N ASP A 125 7.24 -7.39 -2.35
CA ASP A 125 7.90 -8.64 -2.74
C ASP A 125 7.72 -9.75 -1.70
N GLU A 126 8.02 -10.98 -2.12
CA GLU A 126 7.91 -12.21 -1.31
C GLU A 126 8.70 -12.15 0.01
N LYS A 127 9.75 -11.32 0.06
CA LYS A 127 10.64 -11.15 1.22
C LYS A 127 10.21 -10.00 2.13
N LEU A 128 9.23 -9.21 1.69
CA LEU A 128 8.82 -7.97 2.31
C LEU A 128 9.99 -6.98 2.46
N ASP A 129 10.95 -7.05 1.54
CA ASP A 129 12.09 -6.13 1.47
C ASP A 129 11.72 -4.91 0.62
N MET A 130 11.85 -3.72 1.22
CA MET A 130 11.50 -2.48 0.54
C MET A 130 12.59 -2.00 -0.44
N SER A 131 13.73 -2.69 -0.56
CA SER A 131 14.82 -2.35 -1.47
C SER A 131 14.33 -2.27 -2.92
N ARG A 132 13.52 -3.25 -3.39
CA ARG A 132 12.96 -3.25 -4.75
C ARG A 132 12.03 -2.06 -4.97
N GLN A 133 11.17 -1.78 -4.01
CA GLN A 133 10.28 -0.61 -4.05
C GLN A 133 11.07 0.71 -4.08
N CYS A 134 12.14 0.83 -3.29
CA CYS A 134 13.00 2.02 -3.31
C CYS A 134 13.64 2.25 -4.68
N ALA A 135 14.11 1.17 -5.33
CA ALA A 135 14.64 1.25 -6.68
C ALA A 135 13.59 1.74 -7.69
N VAL A 136 12.39 1.18 -7.66
CA VAL A 136 11.28 1.60 -8.54
C VAL A 136 10.85 3.05 -8.24
N ALA A 137 10.76 3.42 -6.96
CA ALA A 137 10.40 4.77 -6.53
C ALA A 137 11.43 5.81 -6.97
N ALA A 138 12.71 5.46 -7.11
CA ALA A 138 13.75 6.35 -7.61
C ALA A 138 13.74 6.54 -9.15
N GLN A 139 13.22 5.56 -9.91
CA GLN A 139 13.29 5.56 -11.38
C GLN A 139 12.48 6.70 -12.01
N LYS A 140 11.18 6.77 -11.69
CA LYS A 140 10.27 7.78 -12.29
C LYS A 140 10.70 9.22 -11.98
N PRO A 141 11.04 9.59 -10.73
CA PRO A 141 11.65 10.87 -10.41
C PRO A 141 12.91 11.18 -11.21
N ASN A 142 13.81 10.22 -11.37
CA ASN A 142 15.04 10.41 -12.15
C ASN A 142 14.77 10.67 -13.64
N HIS A 143 13.74 10.03 -14.20
CA HIS A 143 13.29 10.31 -15.56
C HIS A 143 12.73 11.73 -15.68
N ILE A 144 11.85 12.12 -14.75
CA ILE A 144 11.25 13.47 -14.67
C ILE A 144 12.34 14.55 -14.56
N LEU A 145 13.33 14.36 -13.69
CA LEU A 145 14.48 15.26 -13.58
C LEU A 145 15.27 15.36 -14.89
N GLY A 146 15.38 14.26 -15.64
CA GLY A 146 15.96 14.26 -16.98
C GLY A 146 15.17 15.14 -17.96
N CYS A 147 13.84 15.06 -17.90
CA CYS A 147 12.95 15.90 -18.71
C CYS A 147 13.07 17.37 -18.33
N ILE A 148 12.96 17.73 -17.05
CA ILE A 148 13.14 19.11 -16.55
C ILE A 148 14.51 19.66 -16.96
N LYS A 149 15.57 18.83 -16.88
CA LYS A 149 16.91 19.21 -17.31
C LYS A 149 16.97 19.52 -18.81
N ARG A 150 16.17 18.88 -19.66
CA ARG A 150 16.19 19.14 -21.11
C ARG A 150 15.24 20.26 -21.54
N SER A 151 14.06 20.34 -20.94
CA SER A 151 12.98 21.21 -21.43
C SER A 151 12.92 22.59 -20.76
N VAL A 152 13.45 22.74 -19.55
CA VAL A 152 13.38 24.02 -18.82
C VAL A 152 14.69 24.79 -18.99
N ALA A 153 14.63 25.94 -19.66
CA ALA A 153 15.81 26.78 -19.90
C ALA A 153 16.31 27.45 -18.62
N SER A 154 15.40 27.98 -17.77
CA SER A 154 15.77 28.63 -16.52
C SER A 154 16.26 27.62 -15.47
N ARG A 155 17.35 27.98 -14.79
CA ARG A 155 17.92 27.23 -13.66
C ARG A 155 17.81 27.97 -12.33
N SER A 156 16.94 28.98 -12.25
CA SER A 156 16.76 29.72 -10.99
C SER A 156 16.07 28.87 -9.93
N ARG A 157 16.28 29.22 -8.66
CA ARG A 157 15.67 28.54 -7.50
C ARG A 157 14.14 28.58 -7.60
N GLU A 158 13.60 29.71 -8.01
CA GLU A 158 12.16 30.02 -8.11
C GLU A 158 11.46 29.20 -9.18
N VAL A 159 12.19 28.68 -10.16
CA VAL A 159 11.62 27.82 -11.22
C VAL A 159 11.81 26.34 -10.88
N ILE A 160 13.02 25.94 -10.52
CA ILE A 160 13.35 24.52 -10.35
C ILE A 160 12.73 23.92 -9.08
N LEU A 161 12.69 24.67 -7.97
CA LEU A 161 12.13 24.15 -6.72
C LEU A 161 10.63 23.83 -6.82
N PRO A 162 9.76 24.73 -7.34
CA PRO A 162 8.34 24.40 -7.48
C PRO A 162 8.10 23.21 -8.41
N LEU A 163 8.84 23.11 -9.52
CA LEU A 163 8.73 21.98 -10.44
C LEU A 163 9.11 20.65 -9.78
N CYS A 164 10.22 20.62 -9.03
CA CYS A 164 10.63 19.43 -8.30
C CYS A 164 9.60 19.08 -7.21
N SER A 165 9.08 20.08 -6.50
CA SER A 165 8.04 19.87 -5.49
C SER A 165 6.75 19.31 -6.07
N ALA A 166 6.32 19.76 -7.25
CA ALA A 166 5.08 19.32 -7.88
C ALA A 166 5.21 17.96 -8.59
N LEU A 167 6.34 17.67 -9.25
CA LEU A 167 6.47 16.52 -10.14
C LEU A 167 7.34 15.38 -9.58
N VAL A 168 8.35 15.70 -8.77
CA VAL A 168 9.33 14.72 -8.28
C VAL A 168 8.94 14.23 -6.89
N ARG A 169 8.57 15.17 -6.01
CA ARG A 169 8.28 14.90 -4.60
C ARG A 169 7.13 13.90 -4.38
N PRO A 170 5.98 13.96 -5.09
CA PRO A 170 4.90 13.01 -4.85
C PRO A 170 5.33 11.56 -5.08
N HIS A 171 6.21 11.31 -6.05
CA HIS A 171 6.70 9.95 -6.32
C HIS A 171 7.66 9.42 -5.25
N LEU A 172 8.37 10.30 -4.54
CA LEU A 172 9.27 9.90 -3.45
C LEU A 172 8.54 9.73 -2.11
N GLU A 173 7.47 10.50 -1.88
CA GLU A 173 6.80 10.57 -0.57
C GLU A 173 5.47 9.84 -0.52
N TYR A 174 4.88 9.45 -1.66
CA TYR A 174 3.63 8.71 -1.69
C TYR A 174 3.74 7.40 -0.91
N CYS A 175 2.85 7.22 0.08
CA CYS A 175 2.81 6.05 0.97
C CYS A 175 4.13 5.71 1.65
N ILE A 176 5.04 6.68 1.85
CA ILE A 176 6.36 6.41 2.43
C ILE A 176 6.29 5.80 3.84
N GLN A 177 5.22 6.08 4.61
CA GLN A 177 4.99 5.47 5.91
C GLN A 177 4.76 3.95 5.82
N LEU A 178 4.34 3.45 4.66
CA LEU A 178 4.13 2.03 4.40
C LEU A 178 5.44 1.33 3.97
N TRP A 179 6.14 1.89 2.99
CA TRP A 179 7.28 1.22 2.34
C TRP A 179 8.66 1.83 2.64
N GLY A 180 8.74 2.88 3.45
CA GLY A 180 9.96 3.63 3.75
C GLY A 180 11.28 2.83 3.80
N PRO A 181 12.43 3.42 3.41
CA PRO A 181 13.67 2.66 3.28
C PRO A 181 14.14 2.03 4.59
N GLN A 182 14.33 0.71 4.61
CA GLN A 182 14.80 -0.02 5.78
C GLN A 182 16.33 0.03 5.92
N HIS A 183 17.04 0.08 4.80
CA HIS A 183 18.50 0.12 4.78
C HIS A 183 19.02 1.51 4.39
N LYS A 184 20.22 1.83 4.92
CA LYS A 184 20.92 3.08 4.58
C LYS A 184 21.17 3.21 3.07
N LYS A 185 21.54 2.11 2.40
CA LYS A 185 21.75 2.08 0.93
C LYS A 185 20.53 2.57 0.15
N ASP A 186 19.32 2.24 0.62
CA ASP A 186 18.07 2.56 -0.07
C ASP A 186 17.68 4.01 0.21
N MET A 187 17.90 4.48 1.44
CA MET A 187 17.77 5.89 1.78
C MET A 187 18.73 6.75 0.95
N ASP A 188 19.99 6.32 0.82
CA ASP A 188 21.01 6.99 0.00
C ASP A 188 20.59 7.03 -1.48
N LEU A 189 20.01 5.94 -2.00
CA LEU A 189 19.48 5.88 -3.36
C LEU A 189 18.36 6.91 -3.60
N LEU A 190 17.42 7.05 -2.67
CA LEU A 190 16.37 8.06 -2.80
C LEU A 190 16.91 9.49 -2.62
N GLU A 191 17.85 9.70 -1.69
CA GLU A 191 18.50 10.99 -1.51
C GLU A 191 19.30 11.44 -2.74
N GLN A 192 19.84 10.51 -3.53
CA GLN A 192 20.48 10.84 -4.80
C GLN A 192 19.53 11.58 -5.76
N VAL A 193 18.23 11.27 -5.74
CA VAL A 193 17.23 12.01 -6.53
C VAL A 193 17.15 13.46 -6.08
N GLN A 194 17.08 13.71 -4.77
CA GLN A 194 17.08 15.06 -4.21
C GLN A 194 18.40 15.78 -4.50
N ARG A 195 19.54 15.10 -4.37
CA ARG A 195 20.87 15.64 -4.69
C ARG A 195 20.99 16.03 -6.16
N ARG A 196 20.41 15.24 -7.06
CA ARG A 196 20.39 15.56 -8.49
C ARG A 196 19.53 16.78 -8.76
N ALA A 197 18.36 16.88 -8.12
CA ALA A 197 17.45 18.02 -8.26
C ALA A 197 18.12 19.33 -7.80
N THR A 198 18.72 19.35 -6.61
CA THR A 198 19.34 20.58 -6.08
C THR A 198 20.59 21.00 -6.85
N LYS A 199 21.33 20.05 -7.42
CA LYS A 199 22.52 20.35 -8.26
C LYS A 199 22.16 21.04 -9.58
N MET A 200 20.91 20.96 -10.03
CA MET A 200 20.47 21.61 -11.28
C MET A 200 20.20 23.10 -11.12
N ILE A 201 20.17 23.62 -9.89
CA ILE A 201 19.89 25.02 -9.60
C ILE A 201 21.19 25.82 -9.76
N ARG A 202 21.10 26.95 -10.45
CA ARG A 202 22.23 27.85 -10.69
C ARG A 202 22.83 28.32 -9.35
N GLY A 203 24.14 28.19 -9.21
CA GLY A 203 24.89 28.57 -8.01
C GLY A 203 25.02 27.44 -6.98
N MET A 204 24.40 26.28 -7.22
CA MET A 204 24.46 25.12 -6.32
C MET A 204 25.45 24.05 -6.79
N GLU A 205 26.07 24.19 -7.96
CA GLU A 205 26.75 23.11 -8.68
C GLU A 205 27.96 22.55 -7.91
N ASN A 206 28.70 23.43 -7.23
CA ASN A 206 29.96 23.12 -6.56
C ASN A 206 29.81 22.94 -5.04
N LEU A 207 28.63 23.21 -4.50
CA LEU A 207 28.35 23.09 -3.07
C LEU A 207 28.18 21.61 -2.67
N SER A 208 28.60 21.29 -1.46
CA SER A 208 28.32 19.98 -0.86
C SER A 208 26.82 19.73 -0.76
N CYS A 209 26.41 18.47 -0.54
CA CYS A 209 24.99 18.15 -0.38
C CYS A 209 24.37 18.91 0.80
N GLU A 210 25.07 19.01 1.92
CA GLU A 210 24.57 19.64 3.14
C GLU A 210 24.41 21.15 2.98
N GLU A 211 25.40 21.81 2.38
CA GLU A 211 25.35 23.25 2.07
C GLU A 211 24.19 23.58 1.14
N ARG A 212 23.98 22.78 0.08
CA ARG A 212 22.83 22.96 -0.81
C ARG A 212 21.50 22.87 -0.08
N LEU A 213 21.36 21.90 0.82
CA LEU A 213 20.12 21.76 1.60
C LEU A 213 19.92 22.95 2.54
N ARG A 214 20.99 23.47 3.14
CA ARG A 214 20.94 24.67 3.99
C ARG A 214 20.55 25.92 3.20
N GLU A 215 21.20 26.17 2.07
CA GLU A 215 20.98 27.36 1.22
C GLU A 215 19.60 27.37 0.58
N LEU A 216 19.08 26.20 0.19
CA LEU A 216 17.74 26.05 -0.37
C LEU A 216 16.65 25.92 0.70
N GLU A 217 17.04 25.86 1.98
CA GLU A 217 16.15 25.67 3.15
C GLU A 217 15.32 24.38 3.04
N LEU A 218 15.95 23.30 2.60
CA LEU A 218 15.32 22.00 2.39
C LEU A 218 15.74 21.00 3.46
N PHE A 219 14.76 20.26 3.98
CA PHE A 219 15.05 19.04 4.74
C PHE A 219 15.49 17.90 3.81
N SER A 220 16.39 17.05 4.31
CA SER A 220 16.69 15.78 3.63
C SER A 220 15.45 14.90 3.56
N LEU A 221 15.40 13.99 2.59
CA LEU A 221 14.28 13.05 2.46
C LEU A 221 14.11 12.20 3.72
N GLY A 222 15.21 11.74 4.34
CA GLY A 222 15.14 11.00 5.60
C GLY A 222 14.51 11.79 6.74
N LYS A 223 14.80 13.10 6.87
CA LYS A 223 14.15 13.96 7.87
C LYS A 223 12.65 14.12 7.59
N ARG A 224 12.27 14.28 6.32
CA ARG A 224 10.85 14.40 5.91
C ARG A 224 10.07 13.11 6.13
N SER A 225 10.67 11.95 5.84
CA SER A 225 10.09 10.63 6.14
C SER A 225 9.81 10.51 7.63
N LEU A 226 10.84 10.77 8.47
CA LEU A 226 10.72 10.71 9.92
C LEU A 226 9.62 11.64 10.45
N GLN A 227 9.51 12.86 9.92
CA GLN A 227 8.43 13.77 10.27
C GLN A 227 7.05 13.17 9.93
N GLY A 228 6.91 12.55 8.76
CA GLY A 228 5.70 11.84 8.35
C GLY A 228 5.35 10.70 9.30
N ASP A 229 6.34 9.90 9.71
CA ASP A 229 6.15 8.80 10.65
C ASP A 229 5.67 9.30 12.02
N LEU A 230 6.25 10.40 12.51
CA LEU A 230 5.84 11.03 13.77
C LEU A 230 4.41 11.58 13.70
N ILE A 231 4.01 12.19 12.58
CA ILE A 231 2.64 12.67 12.36
C ILE A 231 1.65 11.50 12.37
N ALA A 232 1.97 10.42 11.67
CA ALA A 232 1.14 9.23 11.62
C ALA A 232 1.00 8.59 13.01
N ALA A 233 2.10 8.46 13.76
CA ALA A 233 2.08 7.93 15.12
C ALA A 233 1.20 8.80 16.04
N PHE A 234 1.33 10.12 15.95
CA PHE A 234 0.49 11.04 16.71
C PHE A 234 -1.00 10.89 16.38
N GLN A 235 -1.36 10.70 15.10
CA GLN A 235 -2.74 10.47 14.68
C GLN A 235 -3.32 9.18 15.24
N TYR A 236 -2.54 8.09 15.28
CA TYR A 236 -2.95 6.85 15.96
C TYR A 236 -3.21 7.08 17.45
N LEU A 237 -2.31 7.79 18.14
CA LEU A 237 -2.45 8.07 19.57
C LEU A 237 -3.61 9.00 19.91
N LYS A 238 -4.04 9.84 18.96
CA LYS A 238 -5.21 10.69 19.09
C LYS A 238 -6.52 10.00 18.71
N GLY A 239 -6.47 8.74 18.29
CA GLY A 239 -7.65 7.99 17.86
C GLY A 239 -8.25 8.50 16.54
N ALA A 240 -7.50 9.27 15.75
CA ALA A 240 -7.96 9.76 14.45
C ALA A 240 -8.08 8.61 13.42
N TYR A 241 -7.28 7.56 13.60
CA TYR A 241 -7.44 6.30 12.86
C TYR A 241 -8.30 5.30 13.66
N LYS A 242 -9.28 4.68 12.99
CA LYS A 242 -10.26 3.78 13.63
C LYS A 242 -9.58 2.53 14.21
N LYS A 243 -9.74 2.34 15.52
CA LYS A 243 -9.67 1.10 16.33
C LYS A 243 -8.39 0.23 16.39
N ASP A 244 -7.26 0.59 15.79
CA ASP A 244 -6.00 -0.18 15.99
C ASP A 244 -4.88 0.55 16.75
N GLY A 245 -5.08 1.83 17.12
CA GLY A 245 -4.08 2.59 17.88
C GLY A 245 -3.68 1.92 19.20
N ASP A 246 -4.65 1.37 19.93
CA ASP A 246 -4.42 0.69 21.22
C ASP A 246 -3.73 -0.68 21.07
N LYS A 247 -3.84 -1.32 19.90
CA LYS A 247 -3.13 -2.58 19.58
C LYS A 247 -1.68 -2.32 19.18
N LEU A 248 -1.43 -1.22 18.47
CA LEU A 248 -0.09 -0.86 18.01
C LEU A 248 0.73 -0.22 19.15
N PHE A 249 0.15 0.70 19.90
CA PHE A 249 0.88 1.45 20.92
C PHE A 249 0.27 1.26 22.31
N SER A 250 1.02 0.64 23.21
CA SER A 250 0.65 0.59 24.62
C SER A 250 1.05 1.89 25.31
N ARG A 251 0.06 2.63 25.82
CA ARG A 251 0.30 3.84 26.62
C ARG A 251 0.82 3.48 28.00
N ALA A 252 1.84 4.18 28.47
CA ALA A 252 2.32 4.03 29.83
C ALA A 252 1.30 4.63 30.79
N CYS A 253 0.75 3.81 31.71
CA CYS A 253 0.01 4.33 32.85
C CYS A 253 1.00 5.10 33.73
N SER A 254 0.76 6.40 33.95
CA SER A 254 1.60 7.22 34.81
C SER A 254 0.72 8.12 35.65
N ASP A 255 0.80 7.96 36.97
CA ASP A 255 0.07 8.77 37.95
C ASP A 255 0.73 10.15 38.17
N ARG A 256 1.72 10.53 37.35
CA ARG A 256 2.46 11.78 37.48
C ARG A 256 1.70 12.92 36.81
N THR A 257 1.24 13.87 37.60
CA THR A 257 0.47 15.05 37.17
C THR A 257 1.27 16.08 36.36
N ARG A 258 2.62 15.96 36.29
CA ARG A 258 3.51 16.81 35.48
C ARG A 258 4.12 16.03 34.30
N GLY A 259 3.32 15.78 33.27
CA GLY A 259 3.77 15.20 32.01
C GLY A 259 2.65 15.22 30.98
N ASN A 260 2.99 15.23 29.69
CA ASN A 260 1.96 15.01 28.67
C ASN A 260 1.46 13.56 28.78
N GLY A 261 0.17 13.36 28.52
CA GLY A 261 -0.44 12.05 28.66
C GLY A 261 0.10 10.99 27.69
N PHE A 262 0.83 11.36 26.63
CA PHE A 262 1.16 10.51 25.48
C PHE A 262 2.41 9.63 25.66
N LYS A 263 2.82 9.31 26.89
CA LYS A 263 3.96 8.40 27.10
C LYS A 263 3.62 6.99 26.64
N LEU A 264 4.49 6.38 25.86
CA LEU A 264 4.37 4.99 25.39
C LEU A 264 5.22 4.06 26.26
N ARG A 265 4.76 2.83 26.46
CA ARG A 265 5.57 1.75 27.03
C ARG A 265 6.55 1.28 25.96
N GLU A 266 7.84 1.29 26.30
CA GLU A 266 8.88 0.69 25.47
C GLU A 266 8.86 -0.84 25.68
N GLY A 267 8.51 -1.59 24.63
CA GLY A 267 8.67 -3.04 24.64
C GLY A 267 10.14 -3.42 24.60
N ARG A 268 10.59 -4.33 25.46
CA ARG A 268 11.94 -4.90 25.37
C ARG A 268 12.01 -5.83 24.15
N PHE A 269 12.54 -5.35 23.04
CA PHE A 269 12.83 -6.20 21.88
C PHE A 269 14.05 -7.09 22.20
N ARG A 270 13.91 -8.42 22.06
CA ARG A 270 15.08 -9.33 22.10
C ARG A 270 15.90 -9.09 20.83
N LEU A 271 17.10 -8.54 21.04
CA LEU A 271 18.13 -8.31 20.03
C LEU A 271 18.80 -9.63 19.65
N GLU A 272 18.26 -10.32 18.65
CA GLU A 272 19.08 -11.16 17.78
C GLU A 272 18.84 -10.66 16.35
N GLN A 273 19.92 -10.27 15.66
CA GLN A 273 20.00 -9.62 14.32
C GLN A 273 20.10 -8.08 14.25
N VAL A 274 20.60 -7.40 15.29
CA VAL A 274 21.06 -5.99 15.15
C VAL A 274 22.49 -5.84 15.66
N ALA A 275 23.44 -6.43 14.94
CA ALA A 275 24.84 -6.12 15.07
C ALA A 275 25.33 -5.51 13.76
N GLN A 276 25.06 -4.20 13.58
CA GLN A 276 25.80 -3.25 12.71
C GLN A 276 25.17 -1.83 12.71
N ARG A 277 24.49 -1.42 13.80
CA ARG A 277 23.87 -0.08 13.89
C ARG A 277 24.82 0.93 14.54
N GLY A 278 25.50 1.71 13.71
CA GLY A 278 26.03 3.00 14.12
C GLY A 278 24.88 3.97 14.44
N GLY A 279 24.73 4.29 15.73
CA GLY A 279 24.30 5.63 16.18
C GLY A 279 22.86 6.07 15.96
N ARG A 280 21.85 5.19 15.95
CA ARG A 280 20.45 5.61 16.18
C ARG A 280 19.73 4.68 17.16
N CYS A 281 19.29 5.25 18.27
CA CYS A 281 18.32 4.64 19.17
C CYS A 281 17.03 4.33 18.38
N PRO A 282 16.49 3.11 18.45
CA PRO A 282 15.22 2.78 17.83
C PRO A 282 14.10 3.39 18.68
N LEU A 283 13.70 4.63 18.38
CA LEU A 283 12.36 5.07 18.77
C LEU A 283 11.34 4.15 18.07
N PRO A 284 10.18 3.88 18.69
CA PRO A 284 9.10 3.07 18.11
C PRO A 284 8.36 3.81 16.97
N GLY A 285 9.09 4.63 16.22
CA GLY A 285 8.60 5.53 15.18
C GLY A 285 8.92 5.04 13.77
N ASN A 286 9.12 3.74 13.59
CA ASN A 286 8.75 3.10 12.34
C ASN A 286 7.43 2.39 12.61
N ILE A 287 6.32 2.99 12.16
CA ILE A 287 5.08 2.22 11.94
C ILE A 287 5.35 1.06 10.96
N GLN A 288 6.47 1.12 10.22
CA GLN A 288 7.07 0.10 9.35
C GLN A 288 7.47 -1.25 9.98
N GLY A 289 6.80 -1.68 11.04
CA GLY A 289 7.03 -3.00 11.61
C GLY A 289 6.09 -3.38 12.72
N GLN A 290 5.07 -2.55 12.99
CA GLN A 290 4.02 -2.88 13.96
C GLN A 290 2.75 -3.37 13.27
N VAL A 291 2.57 -3.05 11.99
CA VAL A 291 2.18 -4.08 11.01
C VAL A 291 3.46 -4.82 10.61
N ARG A 292 4.11 -5.45 11.58
CA ARG A 292 4.61 -6.79 11.32
C ARG A 292 3.35 -7.49 10.85
N LEU A 293 3.26 -7.76 9.54
CA LEU A 293 2.73 -9.03 9.08
C LEU A 293 3.35 -10.02 10.05
N ASN A 294 2.58 -10.42 11.07
CA ASN A 294 3.10 -10.82 12.38
C ASN A 294 3.69 -12.23 12.27
N GLY A 295 4.66 -12.48 11.40
CA GLY A 295 5.10 -13.83 11.06
C GLY A 295 3.97 -14.77 10.61
N ALA A 296 2.75 -14.25 10.36
CA ALA A 296 1.51 -15.03 10.34
C ALA A 296 0.72 -14.88 9.03
N LEU A 297 1.19 -14.10 8.05
CA LEU A 297 0.64 -14.20 6.70
C LEU A 297 1.60 -15.01 5.87
N SER A 298 1.25 -16.26 5.59
CA SER A 298 1.99 -17.09 4.66
C SER A 298 1.58 -16.76 3.23
N ASN A 299 0.29 -16.54 2.94
CA ASN A 299 -0.16 -16.30 1.57
C ASN A 299 -0.97 -15.00 1.43
N LEU A 300 -0.63 -14.23 0.40
CA LEU A 300 -1.39 -13.06 -0.04
C LEU A 300 -1.78 -13.27 -1.51
N ILE A 301 -3.06 -13.50 -1.76
CA ILE A 301 -3.61 -13.66 -3.10
C ILE A 301 -4.17 -12.32 -3.58
N TYR A 302 -3.59 -11.80 -4.65
CA TYR A 302 -4.05 -10.61 -5.34
C TYR A 302 -5.05 -11.01 -6.42
N LEU A 303 -6.28 -10.52 -6.30
CA LEU A 303 -7.38 -10.80 -7.21
C LEU A 303 -7.85 -9.51 -7.84
N LYS A 304 -7.89 -9.44 -9.18
CA LYS A 304 -8.38 -8.26 -9.88
C LYS A 304 -9.68 -8.55 -10.59
N MET A 305 -10.75 -7.89 -10.15
CA MET A 305 -12.06 -8.00 -10.78
C MET A 305 -12.10 -7.14 -12.03
N SER A 306 -12.97 -7.50 -12.98
CA SER A 306 -13.35 -6.63 -14.08
C SER A 306 -14.86 -6.74 -14.29
N LEU A 307 -15.53 -5.61 -14.50
CA LEU A 307 -16.93 -5.60 -14.90
C LEU A 307 -17.04 -6.19 -16.32
N LEU A 308 -18.03 -7.05 -16.53
CA LEU A 308 -18.49 -7.35 -17.88
C LEU A 308 -19.12 -6.06 -18.42
N ILE A 309 -18.40 -5.35 -19.29
CA ILE A 309 -19.09 -4.49 -20.25
C ILE A 309 -19.79 -5.47 -21.18
N ALA A 310 -21.12 -5.51 -21.11
CA ALA A 310 -21.94 -6.31 -22.00
C ALA A 310 -21.61 -5.93 -23.46
N GLY A 311 -20.85 -6.79 -24.13
CA GLY A 311 -20.32 -6.54 -25.47
C GLY A 311 -19.50 -7.74 -25.93
N GLY A 312 -20.18 -8.86 -26.16
CA GLY A 312 -19.55 -10.09 -26.66
C GLY A 312 -20.30 -11.33 -26.18
N LEU A 313 -21.52 -11.51 -26.67
CA LEU A 313 -22.09 -12.84 -26.83
C LEU A 313 -21.56 -13.34 -28.17
N ASP A 314 -20.69 -14.34 -28.14
CA ASP A 314 -20.55 -15.34 -29.21
C ASP A 314 -20.94 -16.69 -28.60
#